data_AF-A0A497N733-F1
#
_entry.id   AF-A0A497N733-F1
#
_cell.length_a   1.000
_cell.length_b   1.000
_cell.length_c   1.000
_cell.angle_alpha   90.00
_cell.angle_beta   90.00
_cell.angle_gamma   90.00
#
_symmetry.space_group_name_H-M   'P 1'
#
loop_
_entity.id
_entity.type
_entity.pdbx_description
1 polymer ?
#
loop_
_entity_poly.entity_id
_entity_poly.type
_entity_poly.pdbx_seq_one_letter_code
_entity_poly.pdbx_strand_id
1 'polypeptide(L)'
;MRPPCEIVVKRLLPLLRALVARELMTVYGWTQSRAARRLGVTQPAVSSYLSLLEGEERRGFDLEDLEGLAKRIAEGLARGEMSLSETVMEVCSLCIKLKSGGFICALHKQRVPDLRRESCDVCLRLFGTGAEEIEERYKVLNDLRKAVEMIEGSKDFPSVMPEVRVNMVVATSDARSISDVAGIPGRIVEVRGRARAFMEPEFGSSRHLAEVLLTAREIDPSVRAAANIKYDEAVREAMERLKLRMGLFDREALPPEERGEEGAVSLGIKLVAEEFGYLPDVVVDKGGYGIEPVSYLFGGSAVEVAERAIQIAEALNK
;
A
#
# COMPACT_ATOMS: atom_id res chain seq x y z
N MET A 1 -7.94 26.71 2.33
CA MET A 1 -6.59 26.08 2.30
C MET A 1 -6.01 26.26 0.89
N ARG A 2 -4.74 26.69 0.75
CA ARG A 2 -4.08 26.92 -0.56
C ARG A 2 -2.72 26.20 -0.59
N PRO A 3 -2.64 24.91 -0.99
CA PRO A 3 -1.38 24.16 -0.99
C PRO A 3 -0.46 24.55 -2.16
N PRO A 4 0.86 24.30 -2.06
CA PRO A 4 1.77 24.57 -3.17
C PRO A 4 1.47 23.73 -4.42
N CYS A 5 0.74 22.61 -4.28
CA CYS A 5 0.29 21.78 -5.41
C CYS A 5 -0.61 22.53 -6.40
N GLU A 6 -1.32 23.58 -5.98
CA GLU A 6 -2.08 24.42 -6.92
C GLU A 6 -1.15 25.15 -7.91
N ILE A 7 0.04 25.59 -7.46
CA ILE A 7 1.04 26.22 -8.32
C ILE A 7 1.61 25.19 -9.29
N VAL A 8 1.85 23.96 -8.81
CA VAL A 8 2.36 22.87 -9.64
C VAL A 8 1.42 22.59 -10.81
N VAL A 9 0.13 22.38 -10.53
CA VAL A 9 -0.87 22.03 -11.55
C VAL A 9 -1.15 23.22 -12.49
N LYS A 10 -1.19 24.44 -11.97
CA LYS A 10 -1.52 25.64 -12.77
C LYS A 10 -0.33 26.23 -13.53
N ARG A 11 0.92 25.93 -13.15
CA ARG A 11 2.12 26.54 -13.76
C ARG A 11 3.20 25.53 -14.16
N LEU A 12 3.70 24.72 -13.22
CA LEU A 12 4.85 23.83 -13.49
C LEU A 12 4.52 22.76 -14.53
N LEU A 13 3.43 22.01 -14.33
CA LEU A 13 3.10 20.88 -15.21
C LEU A 13 2.73 21.32 -16.64
N PRO A 14 1.94 22.38 -16.86
CA PRO A 14 1.68 22.89 -18.21
C PRO A 14 2.96 23.31 -18.94
N LEU A 15 3.85 24.05 -18.24
CA LEU A 15 5.11 24.51 -18.82
C LEU A 15 6.03 23.33 -19.17
N LEU A 16 6.20 22.37 -18.26
CA LEU A 16 7.03 21.19 -18.50
C LEU A 16 6.49 20.35 -19.67
N ARG A 17 5.17 20.15 -19.74
CA ARG A 17 4.53 19.46 -20.87
C ARG A 17 4.76 20.20 -22.19
N ALA A 18 4.70 21.53 -22.19
CA ALA A 18 4.99 22.35 -23.36
C ALA A 18 6.43 22.15 -23.84
N LEU A 19 7.40 22.17 -22.92
CA LEU A 19 8.82 21.98 -23.23
C LEU A 19 9.10 20.57 -23.77
N VAL A 20 8.56 19.53 -23.13
CA VAL A 20 8.72 18.14 -23.60
C VAL A 20 8.07 17.96 -24.97
N ALA A 21 6.85 18.49 -25.18
CA ALA A 21 6.17 18.40 -26.46
C ALA A 21 6.95 19.13 -27.57
N ARG A 22 7.46 20.34 -27.29
CA ARG A 22 8.32 21.09 -28.21
C ARG A 22 9.52 20.24 -28.60
N GLU A 23 10.26 19.71 -27.63
CA GLU A 23 11.45 18.91 -27.89
C GLU A 23 11.16 17.66 -28.74
N LEU A 24 10.11 16.91 -28.40
CA LEU A 24 9.65 15.75 -29.17
C LEU A 24 9.31 16.11 -30.63
N MET A 25 8.69 17.28 -30.84
CA MET A 25 8.29 17.74 -32.16
C MET A 25 9.48 18.28 -32.97
N THR A 26 10.35 19.09 -32.37
CA THR A 26 11.43 19.78 -33.08
C THR A 26 12.67 18.94 -33.26
N VAL A 27 13.05 18.11 -32.29
CA VAL A 27 14.28 17.31 -32.33
C VAL A 27 14.01 15.90 -32.84
N TYR A 28 12.91 15.28 -32.39
CA TYR A 28 12.57 13.90 -32.74
C TYR A 28 11.54 13.77 -33.86
N GLY A 29 11.06 14.88 -34.42
CA GLY A 29 10.14 14.91 -35.55
C GLY A 29 8.76 14.30 -35.27
N TRP A 30 8.33 14.25 -34.01
CA TRP A 30 7.03 13.71 -33.66
C TRP A 30 5.89 14.63 -34.10
N THR A 31 4.77 14.04 -34.51
CA THR A 31 3.54 14.81 -34.69
C THR A 31 2.96 15.22 -33.33
N GLN A 32 2.22 16.32 -33.31
CA GLN A 32 1.55 16.79 -32.09
C GLN A 32 0.62 15.72 -31.49
N SER A 33 -0.10 14.96 -32.32
CA SER A 33 -0.96 13.86 -31.89
C SER A 33 -0.18 12.71 -31.26
N ARG A 34 1.03 12.41 -31.77
CA ARG A 34 1.92 11.38 -31.20
C ARG A 34 2.46 11.83 -29.84
N ALA A 35 2.93 13.08 -29.74
CA ALA A 35 3.38 13.66 -28.49
C ALA A 35 2.25 13.70 -27.43
N ALA A 36 1.05 14.12 -27.81
CA ALA A 36 -0.12 14.17 -26.92
C ALA A 36 -0.45 12.79 -26.33
N ARG A 37 -0.50 11.76 -27.19
CA ARG A 37 -0.76 10.38 -26.77
C ARG A 37 0.29 9.88 -25.77
N ARG A 38 1.57 10.16 -26.02
CA ARG A 38 2.64 9.71 -25.13
C ARG A 38 2.64 10.45 -23.78
N LEU A 39 2.28 11.74 -23.79
CA LEU A 39 2.17 12.58 -22.59
C LEU A 39 0.87 12.35 -21.79
N GLY A 40 -0.05 11.52 -22.28
CA GLY A 40 -1.33 11.25 -21.63
C GLY A 40 -2.27 12.46 -21.60
N VAL A 41 -2.19 13.33 -22.61
CA VAL A 41 -3.04 14.53 -22.74
C VAL A 41 -3.70 14.58 -24.12
N THR A 42 -4.69 15.45 -24.28
CA THR A 42 -5.34 15.64 -25.58
C THR A 42 -4.44 16.43 -26.54
N GLN A 43 -4.57 16.22 -27.85
CA GLN A 43 -3.84 17.02 -28.84
C GLN A 43 -4.14 18.53 -28.73
N PRO A 44 -5.39 18.97 -28.46
CA PRO A 44 -5.68 20.37 -28.16
C PRO A 44 -4.95 20.89 -26.91
N ALA A 45 -4.78 20.07 -25.87
CA ALA A 45 -4.00 20.46 -24.68
C ALA A 45 -2.54 20.74 -25.05
N VAL A 46 -1.91 19.91 -25.88
CA VAL A 46 -0.56 20.19 -26.40
C VAL A 46 -0.52 21.50 -27.18
N SER A 47 -1.55 21.78 -28.00
CA SER A 47 -1.63 23.03 -28.76
C SER A 47 -1.65 24.24 -27.82
N SER A 48 -2.50 24.17 -26.79
CA SER A 48 -2.63 25.20 -25.77
C SER A 48 -1.37 25.34 -24.90
N TYR A 49 -0.66 24.25 -24.66
CA TYR A 49 0.60 24.28 -23.90
C TYR A 49 1.72 24.96 -24.69
N LEU A 50 1.80 24.72 -25.99
CA LEU A 50 2.83 25.35 -26.82
C LEU A 50 2.69 26.88 -26.83
N SER A 51 1.47 27.45 -26.78
CA SER A 51 1.32 28.90 -26.65
C SER A 51 1.84 29.48 -25.32
N LEU A 52 1.95 28.66 -24.26
CA LEU A 52 2.52 29.08 -22.97
C LEU A 52 4.02 29.37 -23.06
N LEU A 53 4.68 28.81 -24.08
CA LEU A 53 6.09 29.05 -24.36
C LEU A 53 6.37 30.48 -24.83
N GLU A 54 5.35 31.22 -25.26
CA GLU A 54 5.53 32.61 -25.72
C GLU A 54 4.99 33.63 -24.69
N GLY A 55 4.40 33.13 -23.59
CA GLY A 55 3.72 33.94 -22.58
C GLY A 55 4.54 34.25 -21.31
N GLU A 56 3.97 35.08 -20.44
CA GLU A 56 4.57 35.47 -19.14
C GLU A 56 4.69 34.30 -18.14
N GLU A 57 4.10 33.14 -18.44
CA GLU A 57 4.04 31.98 -17.55
C GLU A 57 5.42 31.38 -17.26
N ARG A 58 6.39 31.60 -18.15
CA ARG A 58 7.82 31.31 -17.96
C ARG A 58 8.47 32.11 -16.83
N ARG A 59 7.93 33.28 -16.48
CA ARG A 59 8.59 34.18 -15.52
C ARG A 59 8.74 33.52 -14.14
N GLY A 60 9.99 33.47 -13.69
CA GLY A 60 10.38 33.05 -12.35
C GLY A 60 10.82 31.59 -12.22
N PHE A 61 10.54 30.72 -13.19
CA PHE A 61 11.21 29.42 -13.20
C PHE A 61 12.62 29.57 -13.76
N ASP A 62 13.57 28.83 -13.19
CA ASP A 62 14.84 28.58 -13.86
C ASP A 62 14.55 27.70 -15.09
N LEU A 63 14.61 28.32 -16.27
CA LEU A 63 14.30 27.65 -17.51
C LEU A 63 15.37 26.64 -17.88
N GLU A 64 16.61 26.78 -17.39
CA GLU A 64 17.70 25.86 -17.72
C GLU A 64 17.45 24.48 -17.08
N ASP A 65 17.11 24.45 -15.80
CA ASP A 65 16.75 23.21 -15.08
C ASP A 65 15.53 22.51 -15.72
N LEU A 66 14.51 23.29 -16.11
CA LEU A 66 13.29 22.77 -16.73
C LEU A 66 13.53 22.26 -18.16
N GLU A 67 14.29 22.99 -18.96
CA GLU A 67 14.64 22.56 -20.32
C GLU A 67 15.54 21.34 -20.29
N GLY A 68 16.50 21.27 -19.37
CA GLY A 68 17.33 20.09 -19.15
C GLY A 68 16.50 18.86 -18.81
N LEU A 69 15.54 18.98 -17.90
CA LEU A 69 14.62 17.89 -17.60
C LEU A 69 13.75 17.52 -18.81
N ALA A 70 13.21 18.52 -19.52
CA ALA A 70 12.35 18.28 -20.67
C ALA A 70 13.07 17.51 -21.78
N LYS A 71 14.36 17.83 -22.01
CA LYS A 71 15.24 17.12 -22.95
C LYS A 71 15.43 15.66 -22.55
N ARG A 72 15.78 15.39 -21.29
CA ARG A 72 15.95 14.00 -20.80
C ARG A 72 14.67 13.17 -20.94
N ILE A 73 13.53 13.74 -20.55
CA ILE A 73 12.23 13.07 -20.71
C ILE A 73 11.94 12.83 -22.20
N ALA A 74 12.09 13.85 -23.06
CA ALA A 74 11.82 13.71 -24.49
C ALA A 74 12.71 12.65 -25.15
N GLU A 75 14.01 12.63 -24.83
CA GLU A 75 14.97 11.63 -25.31
C GLU A 75 14.57 10.21 -24.89
N GLY A 76 14.33 9.99 -23.60
CA GLY A 76 13.94 8.69 -23.07
C GLY A 76 12.61 8.19 -23.65
N LEU A 77 11.63 9.08 -23.81
CA LEU A 77 10.35 8.77 -24.45
C LEU A 77 10.49 8.47 -25.95
N ALA A 78 11.38 9.19 -26.64
CA ALA A 78 11.61 9.02 -28.07
C ALA A 78 12.32 7.70 -28.39
N ARG A 79 13.28 7.30 -27.56
CA ARG A 79 14.04 6.03 -27.70
C ARG A 79 13.32 4.82 -27.14
N GLY A 80 12.26 5.01 -26.34
CA GLY A 80 11.58 3.92 -25.65
C GLY A 80 12.36 3.39 -24.44
N GLU A 81 13.36 4.13 -23.99
CA GLU A 81 14.24 3.80 -22.85
C GLU A 81 13.64 4.27 -21.51
N MET A 82 12.57 5.08 -21.55
CA MET A 82 11.90 5.59 -20.35
C MET A 82 10.43 5.12 -20.28
N SER A 83 10.12 4.44 -19.20
CA SER A 83 8.79 4.04 -18.77
C SER A 83 7.97 5.25 -18.27
N LEU A 84 6.65 5.06 -18.16
CA LEU A 84 5.77 6.08 -17.56
C LEU A 84 6.11 6.31 -16.08
N SER A 85 6.46 5.26 -15.34
CA SER A 85 6.86 5.36 -13.93
C SER A 85 8.14 6.16 -13.75
N GLU A 86 9.13 6.00 -14.62
CA GLU A 86 10.36 6.81 -14.59
C GLU A 86 10.08 8.27 -14.92
N THR A 87 9.19 8.54 -15.89
CA THR A 87 8.77 9.91 -16.19
C THR A 87 8.09 10.56 -14.97
N VAL A 88 7.20 9.82 -14.30
CA VAL A 88 6.55 10.29 -13.06
C VAL A 88 7.59 10.56 -11.97
N MET A 89 8.59 9.68 -11.81
CA MET A 89 9.66 9.84 -10.84
C MET A 89 10.45 11.12 -11.07
N GLU A 90 10.89 11.39 -12.29
CA GLU A 90 11.62 12.62 -12.65
C GLU A 90 10.80 13.89 -12.34
N VAL A 91 9.53 13.92 -12.78
CA VAL A 91 8.65 15.08 -12.56
C VAL A 91 8.37 15.30 -11.08
N CYS A 92 8.09 14.24 -10.32
CA CYS A 92 7.83 14.31 -8.89
C CYS A 92 9.07 14.73 -8.09
N SER A 93 10.26 14.25 -8.48
CA SER A 93 11.53 14.61 -7.85
C SER A 93 11.82 16.11 -8.02
N LEU A 94 11.65 16.64 -9.24
CA LEU A 94 11.75 18.08 -9.48
C LEU A 94 10.71 18.85 -8.66
N CYS A 95 9.46 18.38 -8.63
CA CYS A 95 8.38 19.01 -7.87
C CYS A 95 8.71 19.13 -6.37
N ILE A 96 9.31 18.08 -5.79
CA ILE A 96 9.79 18.08 -4.40
C ILE A 96 10.90 19.10 -4.21
N LYS A 97 11.96 19.08 -5.05
CA LYS A 97 13.07 20.07 -5.01
C LYS A 97 12.54 21.52 -5.03
N LEU A 98 11.58 21.81 -5.91
CA LEU A 98 11.00 23.15 -6.04
C LEU A 98 10.11 23.56 -4.86
N LYS A 99 9.44 22.60 -4.20
CA LYS A 99 8.61 22.84 -2.99
C LYS A 99 9.45 22.98 -1.72
N SER A 100 10.60 22.33 -1.66
CA SER A 100 11.50 22.29 -0.51
C SER A 100 12.49 23.45 -0.51
N GLY A 101 11.99 24.68 -0.36
CA GLY A 101 12.81 25.90 -0.37
C GLY A 101 13.16 26.44 -1.76
N GLY A 102 12.75 25.76 -2.83
CA GLY A 102 12.92 26.24 -4.20
C GLY A 102 11.88 27.26 -4.65
N PHE A 103 11.80 27.48 -5.97
CA PHE A 103 10.96 28.53 -6.56
C PHE A 103 9.46 28.40 -6.24
N ILE A 104 8.92 27.17 -6.21
CA ILE A 104 7.50 26.95 -5.87
C ILE A 104 7.25 27.37 -4.42
N CYS A 105 8.18 27.10 -3.50
CA CYS A 105 8.09 27.57 -2.12
C CYS A 105 8.04 29.11 -2.05
N ALA A 106 8.93 29.79 -2.75
CA ALA A 106 9.00 31.25 -2.78
C ALA A 106 7.71 31.89 -3.32
N LEU A 107 7.21 31.37 -4.45
CA LEU A 107 5.96 31.83 -5.06
C LEU A 107 4.73 31.51 -4.20
N HIS A 108 4.73 30.36 -3.52
CA HIS A 108 3.66 29.98 -2.60
C HIS A 108 3.56 30.95 -1.42
N LYS A 109 4.69 31.29 -0.80
CA LYS A 109 4.78 32.31 0.26
C LYS A 109 4.41 33.72 -0.22
N GLN A 110 4.53 34.02 -1.51
CA GLN A 110 4.04 35.28 -2.09
C GLN A 110 2.50 35.29 -2.24
N ARG A 111 1.92 34.16 -2.65
CA ARG A 111 0.46 34.01 -2.83
C ARG A 111 -0.31 33.80 -1.53
N VAL A 112 0.37 33.34 -0.49
CA VAL A 112 -0.16 33.14 0.86
C VAL A 112 0.80 33.82 1.85
N PRO A 113 0.71 35.15 2.02
CA PRO A 113 1.66 35.92 2.83
C PRO A 113 1.78 35.48 4.29
N ASP A 114 0.71 34.91 4.86
CA ASP A 114 0.73 34.41 6.24
C ASP A 114 1.77 33.30 6.44
N LEU A 115 1.99 32.43 5.44
CA LEU A 115 3.05 31.41 5.49
C LEU A 115 4.45 32.02 5.54
N ARG A 116 4.65 33.23 5.01
CA ARG A 116 5.92 33.95 5.16
C ARG A 116 6.08 34.47 6.58
N ARG A 117 5.02 35.01 7.18
CA ARG A 117 5.02 35.49 8.58
C ARG A 117 5.27 34.35 9.57
N GLU A 118 4.73 33.18 9.27
CA GLU A 118 4.90 31.95 10.05
C GLU A 118 6.24 31.24 9.81
N SER A 119 7.13 31.79 8.96
CA SER A 119 8.40 31.14 8.59
C SER A 119 8.24 29.70 8.10
N CYS A 120 7.21 29.46 7.28
CA CYS A 120 6.81 28.12 6.87
C CYS A 120 7.95 27.25 6.31
N ASP A 121 8.05 26.03 6.82
CA ASP A 121 9.01 24.98 6.46
C ASP A 121 8.32 23.64 6.13
N VAL A 122 6.99 23.65 5.97
CA VAL A 122 6.14 22.45 5.93
C VAL A 122 6.61 21.43 4.88
N CYS A 123 6.94 21.84 3.65
CA CYS A 123 7.40 20.91 2.63
C CYS A 123 8.76 20.27 2.96
N LEU A 124 9.68 21.03 3.59
CA LEU A 124 10.97 20.48 4.03
C LEU A 124 10.77 19.41 5.10
N ARG A 125 9.86 19.63 6.06
CA ARG A 125 9.50 18.62 7.05
C ARG A 125 8.78 17.42 6.41
N LEU A 126 7.77 17.65 5.58
CA LEU A 126 7.02 16.57 4.93
C LEU A 126 7.92 15.63 4.10
N PHE A 127 8.86 16.18 3.33
CA PHE A 127 9.75 15.36 2.49
C PHE A 127 11.06 14.94 3.18
N GLY A 128 11.38 15.55 4.33
CA GLY A 128 12.52 15.16 5.16
C GLY A 128 12.14 14.14 6.23
N THR A 129 11.27 14.53 7.17
CA THR A 129 10.87 13.70 8.32
C THR A 129 9.68 12.77 8.02
N GLY A 130 8.85 13.08 7.02
CA GLY A 130 7.78 12.16 6.57
C GLY A 130 8.29 10.96 5.77
N ALA A 131 9.60 10.86 5.54
CA ALA A 131 10.21 9.73 4.84
C ALA A 131 10.09 8.42 5.64
N GLU A 132 10.12 8.47 6.97
CA GLU A 132 10.04 7.29 7.84
C GLU A 132 8.71 6.55 7.67
N GLU A 133 7.59 7.28 7.68
CA GLU A 133 6.24 6.72 7.47
C GLU A 133 6.11 6.08 6.09
N ILE A 134 6.60 6.75 5.04
CA ILE A 134 6.58 6.23 3.66
C ILE A 134 7.46 4.98 3.54
N GLU A 135 8.65 5.00 4.14
CA GLU A 135 9.56 3.86 4.15
C GLU A 135 8.96 2.66 4.90
N GLU A 136 8.30 2.91 6.02
CA GLU A 136 7.59 1.86 6.75
C GLU A 136 6.46 1.25 5.91
N ARG A 137 5.63 2.08 5.26
CA ARG A 137 4.57 1.59 4.37
C ARG A 137 5.13 0.76 3.22
N TYR A 138 6.28 1.17 2.67
CA TYR A 138 6.99 0.38 1.66
C TYR A 138 7.47 -0.98 2.20
N LYS A 139 8.02 -1.03 3.41
CA LYS A 139 8.44 -2.27 4.08
C LYS A 139 7.25 -3.22 4.30
N VAL A 140 6.13 -2.69 4.80
CA VAL A 140 4.87 -3.44 5.01
C VAL A 140 4.38 -4.09 3.72
N LEU A 141 4.33 -3.34 2.61
CA LEU A 141 3.89 -3.87 1.32
C LEU A 141 4.84 -4.95 0.79
N ASN A 142 6.14 -4.76 0.93
CA ASN A 142 7.13 -5.76 0.51
C ASN A 142 7.13 -7.03 1.36
N ASP A 143 6.86 -6.91 2.66
CA ASP A 143 6.69 -8.05 3.55
C ASP A 143 5.51 -8.93 3.11
N LEU A 144 4.36 -8.32 2.80
CA LEU A 144 3.21 -9.01 2.22
C LEU A 144 3.53 -9.65 0.86
N ARG A 145 4.23 -8.95 -0.05
CA ARG A 145 4.61 -9.52 -1.35
C ARG A 145 5.42 -10.80 -1.21
N LYS A 146 6.47 -10.77 -0.38
CA LYS A 146 7.32 -11.94 -0.12
C LYS A 146 6.51 -13.11 0.45
N ALA A 147 5.66 -12.82 1.42
CA ALA A 147 4.83 -13.83 2.05
C ALA A 147 3.81 -14.44 1.07
N VAL A 148 3.22 -13.64 0.17
CA VAL A 148 2.37 -14.14 -0.92
C VAL A 148 3.16 -15.01 -1.89
N GLU A 149 4.36 -14.59 -2.32
CA GLU A 149 5.24 -15.40 -3.18
C GLU A 149 5.55 -16.77 -2.56
N MET A 150 5.78 -16.82 -1.24
CA MET A 150 5.99 -18.08 -0.50
C MET A 150 4.75 -18.97 -0.52
N ILE A 151 3.57 -18.39 -0.29
CA ILE A 151 2.28 -19.11 -0.33
C ILE A 151 2.00 -19.66 -1.74
N GLU A 152 2.18 -18.86 -2.79
CA GLU A 152 1.98 -19.28 -4.18
C GLU A 152 3.00 -20.36 -4.62
N GLY A 153 4.19 -20.36 -4.02
CA GLY A 153 5.23 -21.36 -4.24
C GLY A 153 4.96 -22.70 -3.54
N SER A 154 4.11 -22.73 -2.52
CA SER A 154 3.78 -23.94 -1.76
C SER A 154 2.69 -24.76 -2.46
N LYS A 155 3.00 -26.03 -2.73
CA LYS A 155 2.04 -26.99 -3.32
C LYS A 155 1.03 -27.50 -2.30
N ASP A 156 1.40 -27.50 -1.03
CA ASP A 156 0.60 -28.06 0.05
C ASP A 156 -0.36 -27.02 0.65
N PHE A 157 -0.06 -25.73 0.51
CA PHE A 157 -0.88 -24.65 1.06
C PHE A 157 -2.39 -24.68 0.74
N PRO A 158 -2.85 -25.10 -0.46
CA PRO A 158 -4.27 -25.29 -0.74
C PRO A 158 -5.00 -26.14 0.30
N SER A 159 -4.31 -27.10 0.91
CA SER A 159 -4.89 -27.98 1.93
C SER A 159 -5.33 -27.25 3.20
N VAL A 160 -4.85 -26.03 3.48
CA VAL A 160 -5.23 -25.21 4.64
C VAL A 160 -6.09 -23.99 4.26
N MET A 161 -6.48 -23.86 3.00
CA MET A 161 -7.31 -22.73 2.56
C MET A 161 -8.78 -22.93 3.00
N PRO A 162 -9.42 -21.92 3.60
CA PRO A 162 -10.85 -21.96 3.92
C PRO A 162 -11.71 -21.58 2.71
N GLU A 163 -13.01 -21.89 2.76
CA GLU A 163 -13.99 -21.49 1.73
C GLU A 163 -14.14 -19.96 1.64
N VAL A 164 -14.01 -19.27 2.79
CA VAL A 164 -13.94 -17.80 2.83
C VAL A 164 -12.64 -17.23 2.24
N ARG A 165 -11.73 -18.09 1.76
CA ARG A 165 -10.41 -17.76 1.18
C ARG A 165 -9.42 -17.24 2.22
N VAL A 166 -8.14 -17.34 1.91
CA VAL A 166 -7.07 -16.83 2.76
C VAL A 166 -6.86 -15.35 2.50
N ASN A 167 -6.82 -14.55 3.55
CA ASN A 167 -6.24 -13.22 3.49
C ASN A 167 -5.08 -13.12 4.47
N MET A 168 -4.23 -12.14 4.23
CA MET A 168 -3.09 -11.83 5.07
C MET A 168 -3.00 -10.32 5.18
N VAL A 169 -2.67 -9.84 6.37
CA VAL A 169 -2.58 -8.41 6.67
C VAL A 169 -1.30 -8.11 7.44
N VAL A 170 -0.78 -6.92 7.25
CA VAL A 170 0.37 -6.36 8.00
C VAL A 170 0.09 -4.92 8.37
N ALA A 171 0.33 -4.56 9.63
CA ALA A 171 0.17 -3.22 10.17
C ALA A 171 1.50 -2.44 10.20
N THR A 172 1.43 -1.12 10.06
CA THR A 172 2.53 -0.23 10.47
C THR A 172 2.78 -0.34 11.98
N SER A 173 3.95 0.10 12.43
CA SER A 173 4.38 0.02 13.83
C SER A 173 3.46 0.81 14.75
N ASP A 174 2.91 1.90 14.25
CA ASP A 174 2.05 2.85 14.93
C ASP A 174 0.57 2.74 14.54
N ALA A 175 0.16 1.65 13.88
CA ALA A 175 -1.17 1.49 13.30
C ALA A 175 -2.30 1.72 14.33
N ARG A 176 -3.25 2.58 13.97
CA ARG A 176 -4.44 2.92 14.80
C ARG A 176 -5.75 2.64 14.10
N SER A 177 -5.70 2.37 12.80
CA SER A 177 -6.87 2.26 11.96
C SER A 177 -6.65 1.26 10.85
N ILE A 178 -7.74 0.85 10.19
CA ILE A 178 -7.69 -0.02 9.01
C ILE A 178 -6.83 0.61 7.89
N SER A 179 -6.71 1.94 7.80
CA SER A 179 -5.87 2.61 6.80
C SER A 179 -4.35 2.44 7.02
N ASP A 180 -3.97 1.99 8.20
CA ASP A 180 -2.59 1.69 8.60
C ASP A 180 -2.27 0.20 8.45
N VAL A 181 -3.23 -0.60 7.96
CA VAL A 181 -3.10 -2.03 7.72
C VAL A 181 -3.17 -2.30 6.23
N ALA A 182 -2.15 -2.97 5.70
CA ALA A 182 -2.16 -3.51 4.34
C ALA A 182 -2.67 -4.93 4.33
N GLY A 183 -3.32 -5.33 3.23
CA GLY A 183 -3.74 -6.71 2.98
C GLY A 183 -3.84 -6.99 1.49
N ILE A 184 -4.35 -8.18 1.13
CA ILE A 184 -4.51 -8.59 -0.27
C ILE A 184 -5.95 -8.34 -0.73
N PRO A 185 -6.20 -7.36 -1.61
CA PRO A 185 -7.52 -7.16 -2.21
C PRO A 185 -7.96 -8.42 -2.97
N GLY A 186 -9.23 -8.80 -2.83
CA GLY A 186 -9.76 -10.02 -3.46
C GLY A 186 -9.34 -11.34 -2.81
N ARG A 187 -8.44 -11.30 -1.81
CA ARG A 187 -7.89 -12.45 -1.07
C ARG A 187 -7.06 -13.39 -1.97
N ILE A 188 -6.42 -14.38 -1.34
CA ILE A 188 -5.70 -15.48 -2.00
C ILE A 188 -6.69 -16.60 -2.26
N VAL A 189 -6.82 -17.03 -3.51
CA VAL A 189 -7.80 -18.03 -3.96
C VAL A 189 -7.11 -19.28 -4.50
N GLU A 190 -7.79 -20.42 -4.42
CA GLU A 190 -7.31 -21.63 -5.05
C GLU A 190 -7.68 -21.65 -6.55
N VAL A 191 -6.68 -21.85 -7.41
CA VAL A 191 -6.86 -22.01 -8.86
C VAL A 191 -6.05 -23.20 -9.34
N ARG A 192 -6.75 -24.24 -9.79
CA ARG A 192 -6.15 -25.48 -10.31
C ARG A 192 -5.19 -26.15 -9.31
N GLY A 193 -5.62 -26.27 -8.05
CA GLY A 193 -4.83 -26.92 -6.99
C GLY A 193 -3.64 -26.09 -6.51
N ARG A 194 -3.68 -24.76 -6.65
CA ARG A 194 -2.62 -23.84 -6.20
C ARG A 194 -3.22 -22.57 -5.62
N ALA A 195 -2.59 -22.05 -4.58
CA ALA A 195 -2.91 -20.73 -4.05
C ALA A 195 -2.43 -19.65 -5.03
N ARG A 196 -3.25 -18.62 -5.23
CA ARG A 196 -2.93 -17.48 -6.10
C ARG A 196 -3.55 -16.18 -5.63
N ALA A 197 -2.75 -15.12 -5.59
CA ALA A 197 -3.22 -13.74 -5.47
C ALA A 197 -3.30 -13.10 -6.86
N PHE A 198 -4.39 -12.39 -7.14
CA PHE A 198 -4.59 -11.69 -8.42
C PHE A 198 -4.33 -10.20 -8.35
N MET A 199 -4.17 -9.65 -7.15
CA MET A 199 -3.99 -8.22 -6.90
C MET A 199 -2.78 -8.01 -6.00
N GLU A 200 -2.14 -6.86 -6.17
CA GLU A 200 -1.02 -6.43 -5.32
C GLU A 200 -1.50 -6.08 -3.90
N PRO A 201 -0.63 -6.16 -2.88
CA PRO A 201 -0.97 -5.68 -1.55
C PRO A 201 -1.30 -4.19 -1.54
N GLU A 202 -2.33 -3.81 -0.79
CA GLU A 202 -2.79 -2.43 -0.67
C GLU A 202 -3.25 -2.13 0.78
N PHE A 203 -3.04 -0.89 1.22
CA PHE A 203 -3.52 -0.40 2.52
C PHE A 203 -5.03 -0.19 2.52
N GLY A 204 -5.68 -0.55 3.63
CA GLY A 204 -7.12 -0.41 3.81
C GLY A 204 -7.98 -1.37 2.97
N SER A 205 -7.37 -2.41 2.38
CA SER A 205 -8.05 -3.35 1.48
C SER A 205 -8.86 -4.45 2.18
N SER A 206 -8.57 -4.71 3.46
CA SER A 206 -9.21 -5.76 4.26
C SER A 206 -9.74 -5.16 5.56
N ARG A 207 -11.06 -5.18 5.76
CA ARG A 207 -11.69 -4.68 7.00
C ARG A 207 -11.62 -5.71 8.13
N HIS A 208 -12.26 -6.87 7.93
CA HIS A 208 -12.37 -7.93 8.95
C HIS A 208 -11.01 -8.35 9.53
N LEU A 209 -10.07 -8.76 8.69
CA LEU A 209 -8.78 -9.24 9.19
C LEU A 209 -7.91 -8.10 9.76
N ALA A 210 -8.12 -6.85 9.32
CA ALA A 210 -7.44 -5.70 9.94
C ALA A 210 -7.97 -5.43 11.35
N GLU A 211 -9.29 -5.53 11.58
CA GLU A 211 -9.88 -5.41 12.91
C GLU A 211 -9.37 -6.51 13.86
N VAL A 212 -9.26 -7.75 13.35
CA VAL A 212 -8.63 -8.86 14.07
C VAL A 212 -7.18 -8.55 14.46
N LEU A 213 -6.38 -8.07 13.51
CA LEU A 213 -4.98 -7.71 13.77
C LEU A 213 -4.86 -6.55 14.76
N LEU A 214 -5.69 -5.52 14.63
CA LEU A 214 -5.68 -4.37 15.55
C LEU A 214 -6.07 -4.80 16.97
N THR A 215 -7.08 -5.66 17.13
CA THR A 215 -7.45 -6.23 18.43
C THR A 215 -6.30 -7.04 19.04
N ALA A 216 -5.63 -7.90 18.25
CA ALA A 216 -4.47 -8.64 18.71
C ALA A 216 -3.32 -7.71 19.14
N ARG A 217 -3.13 -6.58 18.45
CA ARG A 217 -2.12 -5.56 18.76
C ARG A 217 -2.39 -4.76 20.02
N GLU A 218 -3.65 -4.56 20.41
CA GLU A 218 -4.01 -3.97 21.70
C GLU A 218 -3.50 -4.82 22.87
N ILE A 219 -3.42 -6.14 22.66
CA ILE A 219 -3.00 -7.13 23.65
C ILE A 219 -1.48 -7.32 23.59
N ASP A 220 -0.92 -7.50 22.39
CA ASP A 220 0.51 -7.67 22.14
C ASP A 220 1.00 -6.74 21.01
N PRO A 221 1.68 -5.61 21.36
CA PRO A 221 2.21 -4.68 20.38
C PRO A 221 3.29 -5.24 19.44
N SER A 222 3.88 -6.39 19.75
CA SER A 222 4.88 -7.06 18.90
C SER A 222 4.26 -7.72 17.67
N VAL A 223 2.96 -8.03 17.73
CA VAL A 223 2.20 -8.60 16.61
C VAL A 223 2.04 -7.55 15.52
N ARG A 224 2.47 -7.85 14.31
CA ARG A 224 2.32 -6.94 13.16
C ARG A 224 1.59 -7.56 11.99
N ALA A 225 1.42 -8.86 11.98
CA ALA A 225 0.82 -9.58 10.88
C ALA A 225 -0.21 -10.59 11.37
N ALA A 226 -1.22 -10.82 10.53
CA ALA A 226 -2.19 -11.89 10.74
C ALA A 226 -2.58 -12.55 9.41
N ALA A 227 -2.94 -13.83 9.46
CA ALA A 227 -3.54 -14.54 8.34
C ALA A 227 -4.65 -15.47 8.84
N ASN A 228 -5.65 -15.69 8.00
CA ASN A 228 -6.69 -16.67 8.28
C ASN A 228 -6.48 -17.95 7.46
N ILE A 229 -6.54 -19.10 8.11
CA ILE A 229 -6.56 -20.42 7.48
C ILE A 229 -7.76 -21.22 7.98
N LYS A 230 -8.12 -22.30 7.28
CA LYS A 230 -9.22 -23.16 7.70
C LYS A 230 -8.95 -23.77 9.08
N TYR A 231 -10.01 -24.15 9.79
CA TYR A 231 -9.91 -24.96 10.98
C TYR A 231 -10.71 -26.25 10.84
N ASP A 232 -10.02 -27.39 10.95
CA ASP A 232 -10.60 -28.72 11.08
C ASP A 232 -9.72 -29.58 11.99
N GLU A 233 -10.14 -30.82 12.24
CA GLU A 233 -9.43 -31.73 13.14
C GLU A 233 -8.00 -32.03 12.68
N ALA A 234 -7.78 -32.17 11.37
CA ALA A 234 -6.46 -32.44 10.82
C ALA A 234 -5.52 -31.24 10.99
N VAL A 235 -6.03 -30.02 10.79
CA VAL A 235 -5.30 -28.77 11.03
C VAL A 235 -4.98 -28.62 12.52
N ARG A 236 -5.91 -28.96 13.41
CA ARG A 236 -5.69 -28.97 14.86
C ARG A 236 -4.53 -29.89 15.23
N GLU A 237 -4.55 -31.14 14.78
CA GLU A 237 -3.47 -32.10 15.02
C GLU A 237 -2.13 -31.66 14.43
N ALA A 238 -2.13 -30.99 13.26
CA ALA A 238 -0.92 -30.40 12.68
C ALA A 238 -0.36 -29.28 13.57
N MET A 239 -1.19 -28.37 14.06
CA MET A 239 -0.78 -27.30 14.97
C MET A 239 -0.24 -27.85 16.31
N GLU A 240 -0.85 -28.90 16.86
CA GLU A 240 -0.37 -29.57 18.08
C GLU A 240 1.01 -30.21 17.88
N ARG A 241 1.23 -30.90 16.74
CA ARG A 241 2.54 -31.47 16.39
C ARG A 241 3.62 -30.40 16.25
N LEU A 242 3.26 -29.23 15.74
CA LEU A 242 4.13 -28.06 15.63
C LEU A 242 4.29 -27.30 16.97
N LYS A 243 3.59 -27.74 18.03
CA LYS A 243 3.61 -27.14 19.38
C LYS A 243 3.17 -25.68 19.38
N LEU A 244 2.25 -25.32 18.47
CA LEU A 244 1.65 -24.00 18.45
C LEU A 244 0.66 -23.87 19.61
N ARG A 245 0.70 -22.73 20.31
CA ARG A 245 -0.26 -22.41 21.36
C ARG A 245 -1.53 -21.96 20.68
N MET A 246 -2.62 -22.70 20.93
CA MET A 246 -3.92 -22.43 20.34
C MET A 246 -4.92 -22.10 21.45
N GLY A 247 -5.57 -20.96 21.33
CA GLY A 247 -6.78 -20.67 22.10
C GLY A 247 -8.00 -20.73 21.21
N LEU A 248 -9.11 -21.27 21.73
CA LEU A 248 -10.33 -21.48 20.96
C LEU A 248 -11.48 -20.74 21.65
N PHE A 249 -12.33 -20.07 20.88
CA PHE A 249 -13.58 -19.50 21.40
C PHE A 249 -14.79 -20.02 20.63
N ASP A 250 -15.93 -20.00 21.29
CA ASP A 250 -17.22 -20.38 20.73
C ASP A 250 -18.13 -19.14 20.70
N ARG A 251 -18.70 -18.84 19.53
CA ARG A 251 -19.61 -17.70 19.35
C ARG A 251 -20.89 -17.84 20.19
N GLU A 252 -21.35 -19.05 20.46
CA GLU A 252 -22.52 -19.30 21.30
C GLU A 252 -22.26 -19.03 22.79
N ALA A 253 -20.99 -19.06 23.21
CA ALA A 253 -20.61 -18.71 24.57
C ALA A 253 -20.51 -17.19 24.79
N LEU A 254 -20.53 -16.39 23.71
CA LEU A 254 -20.45 -14.93 23.78
C LEU A 254 -21.80 -14.31 24.17
N PRO A 255 -21.79 -13.11 24.81
CA PRO A 255 -22.98 -12.33 25.06
C PRO A 255 -23.81 -12.13 23.78
N PRO A 256 -25.15 -12.29 23.81
CA PRO A 256 -26.00 -12.21 22.61
C PRO A 256 -25.77 -10.96 21.73
N GLU A 257 -25.53 -9.81 22.35
CA GLU A 257 -25.22 -8.53 21.72
C GLU A 257 -23.92 -8.51 20.91
N GLU A 258 -22.97 -9.39 21.24
CA GLU A 258 -21.62 -9.46 20.64
C GLU A 258 -21.46 -10.67 19.70
N ARG A 259 -22.53 -11.45 19.44
CA ARG A 259 -22.48 -12.62 18.55
C ARG A 259 -22.39 -12.28 17.06
N GLY A 260 -22.49 -10.99 16.71
CA GLY A 260 -22.34 -10.50 15.34
C GLY A 260 -20.95 -10.76 14.75
N GLU A 261 -20.84 -10.71 13.43
CA GLU A 261 -19.64 -11.14 12.70
C GLU A 261 -18.37 -10.34 13.05
N GLU A 262 -18.47 -9.01 13.14
CA GLU A 262 -17.34 -8.11 13.44
C GLU A 262 -16.97 -8.09 14.95
N GLY A 263 -17.95 -8.09 15.85
CA GLY A 263 -17.74 -8.00 17.31
C GLY A 263 -17.25 -9.32 17.94
N ALA A 264 -17.78 -10.45 17.48
CA ALA A 264 -17.53 -11.76 18.09
C ALA A 264 -16.05 -12.15 18.06
N VAL A 265 -15.36 -11.91 16.94
CA VAL A 265 -13.96 -12.32 16.79
C VAL A 265 -13.05 -11.48 17.68
N SER A 266 -13.29 -10.17 17.73
CA SER A 266 -12.51 -9.25 18.57
C SER A 266 -12.68 -9.59 20.05
N LEU A 267 -13.91 -9.83 20.50
CA LEU A 267 -14.17 -10.27 21.88
C LEU A 267 -13.57 -11.66 22.15
N GLY A 268 -13.70 -12.60 21.22
CA GLY A 268 -13.14 -13.94 21.33
C GLY A 268 -11.62 -13.92 21.51
N ILE A 269 -10.90 -13.09 20.76
CA ILE A 269 -9.45 -12.90 20.91
C ILE A 269 -9.11 -12.36 22.31
N LYS A 270 -9.87 -11.38 22.81
CA LYS A 270 -9.65 -10.80 24.14
C LYS A 270 -9.85 -11.85 25.25
N LEU A 271 -10.96 -12.60 25.20
CA LEU A 271 -11.25 -13.65 26.18
C LEU A 271 -10.18 -14.76 26.17
N VAL A 272 -9.76 -15.19 24.97
CA VAL A 272 -8.69 -16.19 24.83
C VAL A 272 -7.38 -15.67 25.41
N ALA A 273 -7.01 -14.41 25.12
CA ALA A 273 -5.78 -13.84 25.66
C ALA A 273 -5.84 -13.66 27.19
N GLU A 274 -7.01 -13.31 27.74
CA GLU A 274 -7.23 -13.25 29.19
C GLU A 274 -7.06 -14.62 29.86
N GLU A 275 -7.59 -15.69 29.25
CA GLU A 275 -7.44 -17.07 29.75
C GLU A 275 -5.97 -17.53 29.75
N PHE A 276 -5.22 -17.20 28.69
CA PHE A 276 -3.81 -17.55 28.56
C PHE A 276 -2.87 -16.62 29.36
N GLY A 277 -3.32 -15.40 29.68
CA GLY A 277 -2.49 -14.32 30.22
C GLY A 277 -1.57 -13.66 29.19
N TYR A 278 -1.66 -14.05 27.92
CA TYR A 278 -0.93 -13.51 26.76
C TYR A 278 -1.65 -13.91 25.48
N LEU A 279 -1.33 -13.28 24.34
CA LEU A 279 -1.89 -13.67 23.04
C LEU A 279 -1.23 -14.98 22.54
N PRO A 280 -1.99 -16.07 22.32
CA PRO A 280 -1.43 -17.31 21.78
C PRO A 280 -1.01 -17.17 20.30
N ASP A 281 -0.25 -18.14 19.78
CA ASP A 281 0.23 -18.12 18.39
C ASP A 281 -0.93 -18.20 17.38
N VAL A 282 -2.02 -18.86 17.79
CA VAL A 282 -3.24 -19.07 17.01
C VAL A 282 -4.47 -18.83 17.88
N VAL A 283 -5.42 -18.07 17.37
CA VAL A 283 -6.79 -18.00 17.94
C VAL A 283 -7.76 -18.61 16.95
N VAL A 284 -8.56 -19.58 17.41
CA VAL A 284 -9.52 -20.30 16.59
C VAL A 284 -10.93 -19.83 16.91
N ASP A 285 -11.63 -19.41 15.86
CA ASP A 285 -13.08 -19.26 15.86
C ASP A 285 -13.70 -20.60 15.47
N LYS A 286 -14.43 -21.23 16.39
CA LYS A 286 -15.13 -22.50 16.12
C LYS A 286 -16.26 -22.37 15.10
N GLY A 287 -16.57 -21.16 14.64
CA GLY A 287 -17.64 -20.87 13.73
C GLY A 287 -19.00 -20.97 14.41
N GLY A 288 -20.02 -21.28 13.63
CA GLY A 288 -21.40 -21.36 14.10
C GLY A 288 -22.35 -21.65 12.94
N TYR A 289 -23.64 -21.51 13.15
CA TYR A 289 -24.62 -21.72 12.08
C TYR A 289 -24.37 -20.74 10.91
N GLY A 290 -23.91 -21.27 9.77
CA GLY A 290 -23.59 -20.47 8.59
C GLY A 290 -22.23 -19.76 8.63
N ILE A 291 -21.40 -20.00 9.65
CA ILE A 291 -20.06 -19.41 9.79
C ILE A 291 -19.03 -20.53 9.80
N GLU A 292 -18.11 -20.49 8.84
CA GLU A 292 -17.01 -21.44 8.72
C GLU A 292 -16.03 -21.31 9.90
N PRO A 293 -15.58 -22.42 10.51
CA PRO A 293 -14.50 -22.39 11.50
C PRO A 293 -13.17 -21.94 10.89
N VAL A 294 -12.49 -21.01 11.53
CA VAL A 294 -11.28 -20.35 11.00
C VAL A 294 -10.23 -20.19 12.10
N SER A 295 -8.98 -20.41 11.73
CA SER A 295 -7.82 -20.12 12.59
C SER A 295 -7.17 -18.80 12.17
N TYR A 296 -6.98 -17.90 13.13
CA TYR A 296 -6.22 -16.67 12.97
C TYR A 296 -4.80 -16.89 13.50
N LEU A 297 -3.83 -16.83 12.59
CA LEU A 297 -2.41 -16.90 12.90
C LEU A 297 -1.88 -15.49 13.13
N PHE A 298 -1.06 -15.30 14.18
CA PHE A 298 -0.42 -14.02 14.50
C PHE A 298 1.10 -14.10 14.45
N GLY A 299 1.76 -13.02 14.04
CA GLY A 299 3.23 -12.95 14.01
C GLY A 299 3.77 -11.53 13.88
N GLY A 300 5.09 -11.38 13.97
CA GLY A 300 5.79 -10.10 13.85
C GLY A 300 5.98 -9.63 12.40
N SER A 301 5.77 -10.51 11.42
CA SER A 301 5.83 -10.23 9.99
C SER A 301 4.91 -11.17 9.20
N ALA A 302 4.48 -10.76 8.00
CA ALA A 302 3.74 -11.63 7.11
C ALA A 302 4.55 -12.84 6.68
N VAL A 303 5.87 -12.69 6.51
CA VAL A 303 6.76 -13.81 6.18
C VAL A 303 6.70 -14.87 7.28
N GLU A 304 6.82 -14.50 8.56
CA GLU A 304 6.71 -15.43 9.68
C GLU A 304 5.34 -16.15 9.71
N VAL A 305 4.25 -15.40 9.48
CA VAL A 305 2.90 -15.97 9.46
C VAL A 305 2.72 -16.93 8.28
N ALA A 306 3.24 -16.59 7.10
CA ALA A 306 3.21 -17.44 5.92
C ALA A 306 4.05 -18.71 6.11
N GLU A 307 5.25 -18.61 6.69
CA GLU A 307 6.07 -19.77 7.05
C GLU A 307 5.31 -20.72 7.97
N ARG A 308 4.69 -20.20 9.03
CA ARG A 308 3.90 -21.00 9.96
C ARG A 308 2.71 -21.67 9.28
N ALA A 309 1.98 -20.95 8.43
CA ALA A 309 0.86 -21.49 7.68
C ALA A 309 1.29 -22.60 6.70
N ILE A 310 2.43 -22.42 6.01
CA ILE A 310 3.01 -23.44 5.13
C ILE A 310 3.45 -24.68 5.93
N GLN A 311 4.08 -24.51 7.10
CA GLN A 311 4.46 -25.63 7.96
C GLN A 311 3.25 -26.44 8.44
N ILE A 312 2.14 -25.77 8.76
CA ILE A 312 0.87 -26.44 9.10
C ILE A 312 0.39 -27.27 7.91
N ALA A 313 0.41 -26.70 6.69
CA ALA A 313 0.01 -27.41 5.49
C ALA A 313 0.89 -28.63 5.18
N GLU A 314 2.21 -28.50 5.32
CA GLU A 314 3.15 -29.60 5.13
C GLU A 314 2.97 -30.73 6.16
N ALA A 315 2.59 -30.38 7.39
CA ALA A 315 2.34 -31.36 8.44
C ALA A 315 1.09 -32.21 8.16
N LEU A 316 0.10 -31.71 7.40
CA LEU A 316 -1.08 -32.50 7.01
C LEU A 316 -0.73 -33.70 6.11
N ASN A 317 0.38 -33.61 5.39
CA ASN A 317 0.83 -34.64 4.44
C ASN A 317 1.87 -35.61 5.04
N LYS A 318 2.20 -35.48 6.33
CA LYS A 318 3.17 -36.32 7.07
C LYS A 318 2.45 -37.14 8.14
#